data_AF-A0A2V6YQ53-F1
#
_entry.id   AF-A0A2V6YQ53-F1
#
_cell.length_a   1.000
_cell.length_b   1.000
_cell.length_c   1.000
_cell.angle_alpha   90.00
_cell.angle_beta   90.00
_cell.angle_gamma   90.00
#
_symmetry.space_group_name_H-M   'P 1'
#
loop_
_entity.id
_entity.type
_entity.pdbx_description
1 polymer ?
#
loop_
_entity_poly.entity_id
_entity_poly.type
_entity_poly.pdbx_seq_one_letter_code
_entity_poly.pdbx_strand_id
1 'polypeptide(L)'
;MEGAHVLILWDVLPGRMRTEVPKVLRSGLYLIILSLGVVGCASHSLIPAAQSGAIKDRERALASHADAIQAAVRQSGKVGALAFLDVGDGHLVVLPGDSPTDAWARYTASPESEGSPISMPAVVTFVYRTDIPKAPETVTHSALQQQHTQRTSVAALAIELGRLEEKLGVMQRDLASTKQDTDKAVADMRALAEDLGAARKFMLQTAQLGWLNHELVQENASGIRRMTTASQELTASSAKLEETIRQLSEGLAGQLKDLAARLDAIQNKIQNLK
;
A
#
# COMPACT_ATOMS: atom_id res chain seq x y z
N MET A 1 38.10 -30.70 33.28
CA MET A 1 37.97 -29.29 33.70
C MET A 1 36.76 -28.74 32.95
N GLU A 2 35.53 -29.14 33.26
CA GLU A 2 34.80 -29.08 34.54
C GLU A 2 34.77 -27.68 35.17
N GLY A 3 33.56 -27.22 35.48
CA GLY A 3 33.30 -26.20 36.50
C GLY A 3 32.93 -24.83 35.95
N ALA A 4 31.67 -24.48 35.64
CA ALA A 4 30.51 -24.34 36.54
C ALA A 4 30.64 -23.16 37.53
N HIS A 5 29.74 -22.17 37.35
CA HIS A 5 28.98 -21.42 38.36
C HIS A 5 29.77 -20.62 39.43
N VAL A 6 29.43 -19.36 39.77
CA VAL A 6 28.24 -18.90 40.52
C VAL A 6 28.38 -17.37 40.60
N LEU A 7 27.42 -16.61 40.06
CA LEU A 7 26.46 -15.72 40.75
C LEU A 7 27.03 -14.72 41.78
N ILE A 8 26.63 -13.45 41.64
CA ILE A 8 25.87 -12.61 42.59
C ILE A 8 25.65 -11.28 41.83
N LEU A 9 24.45 -10.91 41.33
CA LEU A 9 23.15 -10.66 41.97
C LEU A 9 23.08 -9.33 42.74
N TRP A 10 22.50 -8.30 42.12
CA TRP A 10 21.31 -7.57 42.60
C TRP A 10 20.90 -6.55 41.50
N ASP A 11 19.84 -6.78 40.71
CA ASP A 11 18.40 -6.67 40.98
C ASP A 11 17.93 -5.28 41.44
N VAL A 12 17.38 -4.52 40.48
CA VAL A 12 16.27 -3.56 40.68
C VAL A 12 15.24 -3.77 39.57
N LEU A 13 14.33 -4.71 39.86
CA LEU A 13 12.87 -4.70 39.60
C LEU A 13 12.33 -4.49 38.16
N PRO A 14 11.85 -5.58 37.53
CA PRO A 14 10.76 -5.56 36.56
C PRO A 14 9.41 -5.80 37.27
N GLY A 15 8.51 -4.81 37.20
CA GLY A 15 7.17 -4.88 37.77
C GLY A 15 6.23 -5.78 36.97
N ARG A 16 5.98 -6.98 37.49
CA ARG A 16 4.98 -7.96 37.03
C ARG A 16 3.73 -7.86 37.91
N MET A 17 2.66 -7.26 37.39
CA MET A 17 1.27 -7.60 37.72
C MET A 17 0.69 -8.17 36.42
N ARG A 18 0.43 -9.47 36.23
CA ARG A 18 -0.57 -10.34 36.90
C ARG A 18 -1.91 -9.64 37.11
N THR A 19 -2.73 -9.64 36.05
CA THR A 19 -4.14 -10.07 36.11
C THR A 19 -4.67 -10.31 34.68
N GLU A 20 -4.84 -11.59 34.38
CA GLU A 20 -5.98 -12.17 33.66
C GLU A 20 -6.25 -11.81 32.20
N VAL A 21 -6.03 -12.83 31.37
CA VAL A 21 -6.69 -13.04 30.09
C VAL A 21 -8.14 -13.48 30.37
N PRO A 22 -9.19 -12.77 29.92
CA PRO A 22 -10.51 -13.37 29.85
C PRO A 22 -10.57 -14.25 28.59
N LYS A 23 -10.20 -15.53 28.76
CA LYS A 23 -10.71 -16.63 27.93
C LYS A 23 -12.10 -16.99 28.46
N VAL A 24 -13.14 -16.22 28.15
CA VAL A 24 -14.53 -16.69 28.31
C VAL A 24 -15.45 -15.98 27.32
N LEU A 25 -15.76 -16.63 26.19
CA LEU A 25 -17.13 -16.83 25.70
C LEU A 25 -17.13 -17.75 24.47
N ARG A 26 -16.57 -18.95 24.65
CA ARG A 26 -16.80 -20.11 23.79
C ARG A 26 -17.25 -21.27 24.68
N SER A 27 -18.37 -21.07 25.37
CA SER A 27 -19.11 -22.13 26.06
C SER A 27 -20.48 -21.58 26.47
N GLY A 28 -21.46 -21.73 25.59
CA GLY A 28 -22.87 -21.45 25.85
C GLY A 28 -23.79 -22.44 25.13
N LEU A 29 -23.20 -23.54 24.63
CA LEU A 29 -23.89 -24.74 24.21
C LEU A 29 -23.81 -25.69 25.41
N TYR A 30 -24.95 -26.19 25.89
CA TYR A 30 -25.12 -27.11 27.03
C TYR A 30 -25.07 -26.49 28.44
N LEU A 31 -26.19 -25.94 28.92
CA LEU A 31 -26.74 -26.14 30.28
C LEU A 31 -27.98 -25.26 30.55
N ILE A 32 -29.07 -25.44 29.79
CA ILE A 32 -30.44 -25.32 30.33
C ILE A 32 -31.31 -26.36 29.61
N ILE A 33 -30.94 -27.63 29.83
CA ILE A 33 -31.88 -28.76 29.73
C ILE A 33 -32.41 -28.97 31.15
N LEU A 34 -33.72 -29.17 31.25
CA LEU A 34 -34.49 -29.61 32.43
C LEU A 34 -34.73 -28.59 33.57
N SER A 35 -35.88 -27.92 33.47
CA SER A 35 -36.81 -27.86 34.61
C SER A 35 -38.22 -28.15 34.10
N LEU A 36 -38.54 -29.44 33.98
CA LEU A 36 -39.91 -29.93 34.01
C LEU A 36 -40.49 -29.62 35.40
N GLY A 37 -41.44 -28.69 35.46
CA GLY A 37 -42.42 -28.58 36.53
C GLY A 37 -43.78 -28.92 35.95
N VAL A 38 -44.28 -30.11 36.27
CA VAL A 38 -45.61 -30.58 35.86
C VAL A 38 -46.63 -30.12 36.89
N VAL A 39 -47.82 -29.77 36.39
CA VAL A 39 -49.14 -29.61 37.03
C VAL A 39 -49.53 -28.20 37.47
N GLY A 40 -50.42 -27.63 36.64
CA GLY A 40 -51.24 -26.46 36.93
C GLY A 40 -51.97 -26.02 35.66
N CYS A 41 -52.90 -26.84 35.15
CA CYS A 41 -53.67 -26.58 33.95
C CYS A 41 -54.53 -25.30 34.10
N ALA A 42 -54.03 -24.19 33.59
CA ALA A 42 -54.85 -23.09 33.10
C ALA A 42 -54.15 -22.50 31.89
N SER A 43 -54.66 -22.79 30.70
CA SER A 43 -54.20 -22.22 29.43
C SER A 43 -54.45 -20.72 29.43
N HIS A 44 -53.55 -19.93 30.02
CA HIS A 44 -53.51 -18.50 29.76
C HIS A 44 -52.90 -18.32 28.38
N SER A 45 -53.78 -18.12 27.41
CA SER A 45 -53.45 -17.73 26.05
C SER A 45 -52.33 -16.67 26.08
N LEU A 46 -51.17 -16.98 25.50
CA LEU A 46 -50.05 -16.04 25.32
C LEU A 46 -50.38 -14.90 24.34
N ILE A 47 -51.64 -14.83 23.90
CA ILE A 47 -52.17 -13.84 23.00
C ILE A 47 -52.79 -12.72 23.87
N PRO A 48 -52.29 -11.47 23.75
CA PRO A 48 -52.92 -10.31 24.38
C PRO A 48 -54.43 -10.30 24.15
N ALA A 49 -55.22 -9.93 25.16
CA ALA A 49 -56.68 -10.00 25.10
C ALA A 49 -57.27 -9.28 23.87
N ALA A 50 -56.68 -8.15 23.49
CA ALA A 50 -57.04 -7.41 22.28
C ALA A 50 -56.82 -8.21 20.98
N GLN A 51 -55.71 -8.96 20.90
CA GLN A 51 -55.39 -9.80 19.74
C GLN A 51 -56.28 -11.05 19.70
N SER A 52 -56.65 -11.62 20.85
CA SER A 52 -57.59 -12.74 20.90
C SER A 52 -58.99 -12.33 20.46
N GLY A 53 -59.45 -11.12 20.82
CA GLY A 53 -60.71 -10.56 20.33
C GLY A 53 -60.69 -10.37 18.82
N ALA A 54 -59.65 -9.71 18.30
CA ALA A 54 -59.47 -9.49 16.87
C ALA A 54 -59.43 -10.80 16.06
N ILE A 55 -58.81 -11.87 16.60
CA ILE A 55 -58.79 -13.20 16.00
C ILE A 55 -60.20 -13.78 15.89
N LYS A 56 -61.00 -13.73 16.98
CA LYS A 56 -62.36 -14.30 17.00
C LYS A 56 -63.29 -13.57 16.05
N ASP A 57 -63.22 -12.25 16.00
CA ASP A 57 -64.08 -11.44 15.12
C ASP A 57 -63.71 -11.65 13.65
N ARG A 58 -62.41 -11.72 13.35
CA ARG A 58 -61.91 -12.12 12.03
C ARG A 58 -62.38 -13.53 11.64
N GLU A 59 -62.27 -14.52 12.53
CA GLU A 59 -62.68 -15.90 12.23
C GLU A 59 -64.16 -16.00 11.90
N ARG A 60 -65.00 -15.30 12.68
CA ARG A 60 -66.44 -15.22 12.41
C ARG A 60 -66.72 -14.59 11.04
N ALA A 61 -65.99 -13.54 10.68
CA ALA A 61 -66.18 -12.82 9.42
C ALA A 61 -65.64 -13.58 8.18
N LEU A 62 -64.56 -14.36 8.33
CA LEU A 62 -64.02 -15.20 7.26
C LEU A 62 -64.78 -16.52 7.10
N ALA A 63 -65.45 -17.00 8.15
CA ALA A 63 -66.21 -18.26 8.11
C ALA A 63 -67.30 -18.27 7.03
N SER A 64 -67.99 -17.14 6.81
CA SER A 64 -69.00 -17.01 5.73
C SER A 64 -68.41 -17.05 4.31
N HIS A 65 -67.08 -16.93 4.19
CA HIS A 65 -66.35 -16.88 2.92
C HIS A 65 -65.45 -18.11 2.71
N ALA A 66 -65.56 -19.13 3.56
CA ALA A 66 -64.66 -20.29 3.54
C ALA A 66 -64.61 -21.01 2.18
N ASP A 67 -65.77 -21.18 1.53
CA ASP A 67 -65.86 -21.83 0.21
C ASP A 67 -65.19 -21.01 -0.89
N ALA A 68 -65.37 -19.68 -0.86
CA ALA A 68 -64.75 -18.76 -1.82
C ALA A 68 -63.22 -18.74 -1.66
N ILE A 69 -62.72 -18.74 -0.41
CA ILE A 69 -61.29 -18.80 -0.11
C ILE A 69 -60.70 -20.11 -0.63
N GLN A 70 -61.34 -21.26 -0.33
CA GLN A 70 -60.85 -22.57 -0.79
C GLN A 70 -60.90 -22.70 -2.31
N ALA A 71 -61.92 -22.15 -2.97
CA ALA A 71 -62.00 -22.12 -4.43
C ALA A 71 -60.83 -21.32 -5.05
N ALA A 72 -60.54 -20.14 -4.51
CA ALA A 72 -59.43 -19.30 -4.96
C ALA A 72 -58.06 -19.97 -4.76
N VAL A 73 -57.82 -20.61 -3.61
CA VAL A 73 -56.57 -21.34 -3.36
C VAL A 73 -56.42 -22.51 -4.33
N ARG A 74 -57.49 -23.29 -4.58
CA ARG A 74 -57.45 -24.42 -5.54
C ARG A 74 -57.11 -23.97 -6.96
N GLN A 75 -57.72 -22.88 -7.42
CA GLN A 75 -57.48 -22.32 -8.75
C GLN A 75 -56.05 -21.79 -8.91
N SER A 76 -55.45 -21.28 -7.83
CA SER A 76 -54.08 -20.74 -7.84
C SER A 76 -52.97 -21.79 -7.95
N GLY A 77 -53.27 -23.06 -7.65
CA GLY A 77 -52.28 -24.13 -7.55
C GLY A 77 -51.31 -24.02 -6.37
N LYS A 78 -51.45 -23.04 -5.47
CA LYS A 78 -50.58 -22.79 -4.32
C LYS A 78 -50.98 -23.59 -3.08
N VAL A 79 -50.03 -23.78 -2.15
CA VAL A 79 -50.24 -24.52 -0.89
C VAL A 79 -51.32 -23.90 0.00
N GLY A 80 -51.48 -22.58 -0.05
CA GLY A 80 -52.48 -21.84 0.70
C GLY A 80 -52.67 -20.41 0.20
N ALA A 81 -53.35 -19.60 0.99
CA ALA A 81 -53.44 -18.16 0.76
C ALA A 81 -53.54 -17.39 2.08
N LEU A 82 -52.99 -16.17 2.10
CA LEU A 82 -53.38 -15.19 3.11
C LEU A 82 -54.78 -14.69 2.76
N ALA A 83 -55.72 -14.83 3.68
CA ALA A 83 -57.10 -14.38 3.54
C ALA A 83 -57.46 -13.40 4.66
N PHE A 84 -58.10 -12.29 4.27
CA PHE A 84 -58.61 -11.27 5.17
C PHE A 84 -59.69 -10.44 4.47
N LEU A 85 -60.47 -9.68 5.24
CA LEU A 85 -61.38 -8.68 4.70
C LEU A 85 -60.69 -7.32 4.74
N ASP A 86 -60.77 -6.54 3.67
CA ASP A 86 -60.28 -5.16 3.65
C ASP A 86 -61.04 -4.33 4.70
N VAL A 87 -60.31 -3.54 5.47
CA VAL A 87 -60.87 -2.66 6.51
C VAL A 87 -61.67 -1.51 5.88
N GLY A 88 -61.40 -1.16 4.62
CA GLY A 88 -62.08 -0.07 3.91
C GLY A 88 -63.52 -0.38 3.51
N ASP A 89 -63.71 -1.38 2.66
CA ASP A 89 -65.00 -1.71 2.02
C ASP A 89 -65.53 -3.12 2.39
N GLY A 90 -64.79 -3.87 3.20
CA GLY A 90 -65.13 -5.23 3.62
C GLY A 90 -64.94 -6.31 2.54
N HIS A 91 -64.27 -6.01 1.42
CA HIS A 91 -64.05 -7.00 0.37
C HIS A 91 -63.12 -8.13 0.81
N LEU A 92 -63.40 -9.35 0.36
CA LEU A 92 -62.53 -10.51 0.61
C LEU A 92 -61.27 -10.42 -0.25
N VAL A 93 -60.13 -10.35 0.42
CA VAL A 93 -58.80 -10.43 -0.20
C VAL A 93 -58.24 -11.82 0.03
N VAL A 94 -57.82 -12.47 -1.06
CA VAL A 94 -57.15 -13.78 -1.03
C VAL A 94 -55.84 -13.66 -1.80
N LEU A 95 -54.72 -13.88 -1.12
CA LEU A 95 -53.37 -13.79 -1.67
C LEU A 95 -52.73 -15.18 -1.67
N PRO A 96 -52.76 -15.90 -2.81
CA PRO A 96 -52.17 -17.23 -2.89
C PRO A 96 -50.66 -17.23 -2.66
N GLY A 97 -50.17 -18.24 -1.95
CA GLY A 97 -48.73 -18.42 -1.74
C GLY A 97 -48.42 -19.77 -1.11
N ASP A 98 -47.14 -20.12 -1.12
CA ASP A 98 -46.66 -21.39 -0.57
C ASP A 98 -46.45 -21.33 0.96
N SER A 99 -46.43 -20.12 1.51
CA SER A 99 -46.36 -19.81 2.94
C SER A 99 -46.96 -18.42 3.22
N PRO A 100 -47.26 -18.06 4.49
CA PRO A 100 -47.72 -16.71 4.82
C PRO A 100 -46.76 -15.63 4.33
N THR A 101 -45.45 -15.83 4.51
CA THR A 101 -44.43 -14.89 4.06
C THR A 101 -44.32 -14.81 2.54
N ASP A 102 -44.47 -15.93 1.82
CA ASP A 102 -44.43 -15.94 0.34
C ASP A 102 -45.62 -15.19 -0.26
N ALA A 103 -46.83 -15.46 0.24
CA ALA A 103 -48.04 -14.74 -0.16
C ALA A 103 -47.90 -13.23 0.07
N TRP A 104 -47.36 -12.84 1.24
CA TRP A 104 -47.10 -11.44 1.57
C TRP A 104 -46.05 -10.81 0.65
N ALA A 105 -44.94 -11.49 0.40
CA ALA A 105 -43.88 -10.98 -0.47
C ALA A 105 -44.38 -10.73 -1.90
N ARG A 106 -45.19 -11.64 -2.45
CA ARG A 106 -45.82 -11.51 -3.77
C ARG A 106 -46.77 -10.31 -3.83
N TYR A 107 -47.57 -10.12 -2.79
CA TYR A 107 -48.46 -8.98 -2.67
C TYR A 107 -47.69 -7.66 -2.69
N THR A 108 -46.65 -7.53 -1.86
CA THR A 108 -45.82 -6.31 -1.81
C THR A 108 -44.99 -6.05 -3.06
N ALA A 109 -44.73 -7.08 -3.89
CA ALA A 109 -43.98 -6.97 -5.13
C ALA A 109 -44.88 -6.74 -6.36
N SER A 110 -46.21 -6.83 -6.21
CA SER A 110 -47.15 -6.69 -7.32
C SER A 110 -47.44 -5.21 -7.61
N PRO A 111 -47.29 -4.74 -8.88
CA PRO A 111 -47.58 -3.37 -9.26
C PRO A 111 -49.08 -3.01 -9.25
N GLU A 112 -49.99 -3.99 -9.12
CA GLU A 112 -51.45 -3.76 -9.04
C GLU A 112 -51.91 -3.13 -7.71
N SER A 113 -51.03 -3.01 -6.70
CA SER A 113 -51.35 -2.31 -5.44
C SER A 113 -51.41 -0.77 -5.57
N GLU A 114 -51.20 -0.18 -6.74
CA GLU A 114 -51.33 1.27 -6.98
C GLU A 114 -52.80 1.75 -7.10
N GLY A 115 -53.76 0.83 -7.27
CA GLY A 115 -55.17 1.18 -7.56
C GLY A 115 -56.02 1.62 -6.36
N SER A 116 -55.67 1.20 -5.15
CA SER A 116 -56.21 1.67 -3.86
C SER A 116 -55.43 0.95 -2.76
N PRO A 117 -54.96 1.65 -1.70
CA PRO A 117 -54.26 0.98 -0.61
C PRO A 117 -55.24 0.09 0.15
N ILE A 118 -55.20 -1.22 -0.11
CA ILE A 118 -55.93 -2.23 0.68
C ILE A 118 -55.51 -2.04 2.14
N SER A 119 -56.48 -1.69 2.97
CA SER A 119 -56.24 -1.43 4.38
C SER A 119 -56.27 -2.74 5.13
N MET A 120 -55.09 -3.30 5.36
CA MET A 120 -54.98 -4.60 6.00
C MET A 120 -55.34 -4.56 7.49
N PRO A 121 -56.04 -5.60 7.99
CA PRO A 121 -56.27 -5.76 9.42
C PRO A 121 -54.97 -6.14 10.14
N ALA A 122 -54.91 -5.85 11.44
CA ALA A 122 -53.74 -6.14 12.27
C ALA A 122 -53.37 -7.64 12.33
N VAL A 123 -54.36 -8.52 12.15
CA VAL A 123 -54.19 -9.97 12.12
C VAL A 123 -54.79 -10.51 10.83
N VAL A 124 -54.01 -11.30 10.11
CA VAL A 124 -54.42 -12.02 8.90
C VAL A 124 -54.34 -13.52 9.14
N THR A 125 -54.93 -14.32 8.25
CA THR A 125 -54.88 -15.78 8.39
C THR A 125 -54.42 -16.44 7.11
N PHE A 126 -53.49 -17.36 7.28
CA PHE A 126 -53.05 -18.22 6.20
C PHE A 126 -53.90 -19.49 6.19
N VAL A 127 -54.71 -19.63 5.15
CA VAL A 127 -55.60 -20.78 4.94
C VAL A 127 -54.88 -21.75 4.01
N TYR A 128 -54.62 -22.94 4.53
CA TYR A 128 -54.07 -24.05 3.73
C TYR A 128 -55.15 -24.65 2.82
N ARG A 129 -54.72 -25.24 1.71
CA ARG A 129 -55.62 -26.07 0.91
C ARG A 129 -56.15 -27.24 1.73
N THR A 130 -57.39 -27.60 1.43
CA THR A 130 -58.12 -28.71 2.07
C THR A 130 -57.46 -30.09 1.93
N ASP A 131 -56.57 -30.30 0.95
CA ASP A 131 -55.79 -31.53 0.77
C ASP A 131 -54.49 -31.56 1.61
N ILE A 132 -54.18 -30.48 2.33
CA ILE A 132 -53.01 -30.37 3.19
C ILE A 132 -53.49 -30.34 4.64
N PRO A 133 -53.24 -31.39 5.45
CA PRO A 133 -53.69 -31.45 6.84
C PRO A 133 -52.84 -30.49 7.69
N LYS A 134 -53.18 -29.21 7.69
CA LYS A 134 -52.55 -28.20 8.53
C LYS A 134 -53.59 -27.16 8.96
N ALA A 135 -53.60 -26.86 10.26
CA ALA A 135 -54.49 -25.85 10.79
C ALA A 135 -54.14 -24.46 10.22
N PRO A 136 -55.14 -23.59 9.99
CA PRO A 136 -54.87 -22.23 9.56
C PRO A 136 -53.95 -21.51 10.54
N GLU A 137 -52.92 -20.83 10.01
CA GLU A 137 -51.96 -20.09 10.81
C GLU A 137 -52.40 -18.62 10.92
N THR A 138 -52.55 -18.12 12.15
CA THR A 138 -52.78 -16.69 12.41
C THR A 138 -51.46 -15.95 12.42
N VAL A 139 -51.33 -14.91 11.58
CA VAL A 139 -50.10 -14.12 11.46
C VAL A 139 -50.42 -12.64 11.65
N THR A 140 -49.58 -11.92 12.39
CA THR A 140 -49.72 -10.47 12.53
C THR A 140 -49.14 -9.76 11.33
N HIS A 141 -49.81 -8.70 10.88
CA HIS A 141 -49.31 -7.86 9.78
C HIS A 141 -47.92 -7.28 10.11
N SER A 142 -47.71 -6.85 11.37
CA SER A 142 -46.43 -6.33 11.83
C SER A 142 -45.27 -7.33 11.71
N ALA A 143 -45.51 -8.62 11.93
CA ALA A 143 -44.48 -9.65 11.79
C ALA A 143 -44.10 -9.88 10.32
N LEU A 144 -45.09 -9.91 9.42
CA LEU A 144 -44.86 -10.03 7.98
C LEU A 144 -44.11 -8.82 7.42
N GLN A 145 -44.49 -7.61 7.84
CA GLN A 145 -43.82 -6.38 7.46
C GLN A 145 -42.38 -6.32 7.99
N GLN A 146 -42.16 -6.66 9.27
CA GLN A 146 -40.82 -6.71 9.86
C GLN A 146 -39.91 -7.71 9.12
N GLN A 147 -40.44 -8.89 8.78
CA GLN A 147 -39.69 -9.91 8.05
C GLN A 147 -39.34 -9.46 6.63
N HIS A 148 -40.26 -8.78 5.93
CA HIS A 148 -39.99 -8.23 4.60
C HIS A 148 -38.88 -7.17 4.65
N THR A 149 -38.96 -6.21 5.58
CA THR A 149 -37.93 -5.18 5.81
C THR A 149 -36.57 -5.78 6.18
N GLN A 150 -36.55 -6.87 6.96
CA GLN A 150 -35.31 -7.58 7.27
C GLN A 150 -34.70 -8.22 6.03
N ARG A 151 -35.51 -8.82 5.14
CA ARG A 151 -34.99 -9.41 3.89
C ARG A 151 -34.45 -8.36 2.93
N THR A 152 -35.12 -7.21 2.80
CA THR A 152 -34.65 -6.12 1.93
C THR A 152 -33.36 -5.49 2.46
N SER A 153 -33.26 -5.28 3.77
CA SER A 153 -32.02 -4.79 4.39
C SER A 153 -30.85 -5.79 4.24
N VAL A 154 -31.08 -7.09 4.41
CA VAL A 154 -30.05 -8.12 4.16
C VAL A 154 -29.62 -8.13 2.69
N ALA A 155 -30.56 -8.01 1.74
CA ALA A 155 -30.22 -7.93 0.32
C ALA A 155 -29.41 -6.67 -0.01
N ALA A 156 -29.77 -5.52 0.55
CA ALA A 156 -29.02 -4.28 0.39
C ALA A 156 -27.60 -4.37 0.97
N LEU A 157 -27.45 -4.97 2.15
CA LEU A 157 -26.13 -5.21 2.76
C LEU A 157 -25.27 -6.16 1.92
N ALA A 158 -25.85 -7.19 1.32
CA ALA A 158 -25.13 -8.11 0.43
C ALA A 158 -24.58 -7.39 -0.82
N ILE A 159 -25.34 -6.45 -1.39
CA ILE A 159 -24.88 -5.62 -2.51
C ILE A 159 -23.71 -4.72 -2.09
N GLU A 160 -23.79 -4.06 -0.93
CA GLU A 160 -22.69 -3.22 -0.45
C GLU A 160 -21.44 -4.03 -0.12
N LEU A 161 -21.58 -5.25 0.41
CA LEU A 161 -20.45 -6.16 0.63
C LEU A 161 -19.73 -6.50 -0.68
N GLY A 162 -20.48 -6.89 -1.72
CA GLY A 162 -19.89 -7.16 -3.04
C GLY A 162 -19.17 -5.93 -3.62
N ARG A 163 -19.73 -4.74 -3.44
CA ARG A 163 -19.11 -3.49 -3.88
C ARG A 163 -17.83 -3.16 -3.11
N LEU A 164 -17.79 -3.44 -1.81
CA LEU A 164 -16.59 -3.27 -0.98
C LEU A 164 -15.49 -4.25 -1.37
N GLU A 165 -15.84 -5.51 -1.66
CA GLU A 165 -14.90 -6.51 -2.16
C GLU A 165 -14.29 -6.11 -3.50
N GLU A 166 -15.09 -5.61 -4.43
CA GLU A 166 -14.61 -5.09 -5.72
C GLU A 166 -13.63 -3.93 -5.52
N LYS A 167 -13.98 -2.96 -4.68
CA LYS A 167 -13.11 -1.83 -4.34
C LYS A 167 -11.81 -2.29 -3.69
N LEU A 168 -11.87 -3.28 -2.81
CA LEU A 168 -10.69 -3.83 -2.17
C LEU A 168 -9.77 -4.54 -3.18
N GLY A 169 -10.35 -5.25 -4.14
CA GLY A 169 -9.61 -5.85 -5.26
C GLY A 169 -8.94 -4.81 -6.16
N VAL A 170 -9.59 -3.67 -6.42
CA VAL A 170 -8.99 -2.53 -7.14
C VAL A 170 -7.84 -1.92 -6.33
N MET A 171 -8.08 -1.58 -5.06
CA MET A 171 -7.04 -1.02 -4.19
C MET A 171 -5.82 -1.94 -4.05
N GLN A 172 -6.03 -3.26 -4.00
CA GLN A 172 -4.94 -4.22 -3.93
C GLN A 172 -4.09 -4.24 -5.22
N ARG A 173 -4.73 -4.12 -6.39
CA ARG A 173 -4.02 -3.99 -7.67
C ARG A 173 -3.26 -2.66 -7.77
N ASP A 174 -3.89 -1.56 -7.38
CA ASP A 174 -3.25 -0.24 -7.40
C ASP A 174 -2.05 -0.20 -6.43
N LEU A 175 -2.18 -0.83 -5.26
CA LEU A 175 -1.08 -0.95 -4.30
C LEU A 175 0.08 -1.78 -4.86
N ALA A 176 -0.22 -2.88 -5.57
CA ALA A 176 0.79 -3.69 -6.23
C ALA A 176 1.52 -2.91 -7.35
N SER A 177 0.78 -2.14 -8.16
CA SER A 177 1.35 -1.25 -9.17
C SER A 177 2.23 -0.18 -8.53
N THR A 178 1.72 0.50 -7.50
CA THR A 178 2.44 1.55 -6.77
C THR A 178 3.73 1.01 -6.15
N LYS A 179 3.69 -0.21 -5.63
CA LYS A 179 4.89 -0.89 -5.10
C LYS A 179 5.91 -1.14 -6.21
N GLN A 180 5.47 -1.66 -7.36
CA GLN A 180 6.35 -1.90 -8.50
C GLN A 180 6.99 -0.59 -9.01
N ASP A 181 6.22 0.49 -9.09
CA ASP A 181 6.74 1.80 -9.50
C ASP A 181 7.75 2.35 -8.49
N THR A 182 7.50 2.14 -7.20
CA THR A 182 8.43 2.53 -6.13
C THR A 182 9.73 1.71 -6.21
N ASP A 183 9.64 0.40 -6.39
CA ASP A 183 10.80 -0.49 -6.51
C ASP A 183 11.65 -0.10 -7.74
N LYS A 184 10.99 0.23 -8.86
CA LYS A 184 11.66 0.74 -10.06
C LYS A 184 12.35 2.08 -9.81
N ALA A 185 11.66 3.04 -9.19
CA ALA A 185 12.25 4.34 -8.86
C ALA A 185 13.46 4.21 -7.93
N VAL A 186 13.43 3.27 -6.97
CA VAL A 186 14.57 2.96 -6.10
C VAL A 186 15.73 2.37 -6.89
N ALA A 187 15.48 1.48 -7.85
CA ALA A 187 16.53 0.95 -8.73
C ALA A 187 17.16 2.06 -9.60
N ASP A 188 16.35 2.94 -10.18
CA ASP A 188 16.81 4.06 -10.99
C ASP A 188 17.65 5.05 -10.17
N MET A 189 17.23 5.36 -8.94
CA MET A 189 18.03 6.20 -8.03
C MET A 189 19.37 5.56 -7.67
N ARG A 190 19.42 4.23 -7.55
CA ARG A 190 20.67 3.51 -7.27
C ARG A 190 21.63 3.60 -8.46
N ALA A 191 21.13 3.38 -9.67
CA ALA A 191 21.92 3.53 -10.90
C ALA A 191 22.46 4.96 -11.03
N LEU A 192 21.62 5.97 -10.78
CA LEU A 192 22.06 7.38 -10.81
C LEU A 192 23.14 7.68 -9.76
N ALA A 193 23.04 7.08 -8.57
CA ALA A 193 24.06 7.24 -7.53
C ALA A 193 25.41 6.63 -7.93
N GLU A 194 25.39 5.49 -8.64
CA GLU A 194 26.57 4.85 -9.20
C GLU A 194 27.22 5.72 -10.29
N ASP A 195 26.41 6.28 -11.20
CA ASP A 195 26.85 7.20 -12.24
C ASP A 195 27.46 8.48 -11.66
N LEU A 196 26.84 9.06 -10.62
CA LEU A 196 27.37 10.23 -9.92
C LEU A 196 28.72 9.90 -9.26
N GLY A 197 28.85 8.70 -8.68
CA GLY A 197 30.11 8.21 -8.14
C GLY A 197 31.20 8.07 -9.20
N ALA A 198 30.85 7.55 -10.38
CA ALA A 198 31.76 7.44 -11.53
C ALA A 198 32.17 8.82 -12.06
N ALA A 199 31.21 9.74 -12.24
CA ALA A 199 31.47 11.11 -12.66
C ALA A 199 32.39 11.85 -11.68
N ARG A 200 32.19 11.67 -10.38
CA ARG A 200 33.08 12.25 -9.35
C ARG A 200 34.51 11.70 -9.47
N LYS A 201 34.69 10.39 -9.67
CA LYS A 201 36.01 9.78 -9.88
C LYS A 201 36.68 10.35 -11.13
N PHE A 202 35.93 10.44 -12.23
CA PHE A 202 36.41 11.02 -13.47
C PHE A 202 36.85 12.49 -13.31
N MET A 203 36.06 13.30 -12.59
CA MET A 203 36.42 14.69 -12.28
C MET A 203 37.69 14.79 -11.45
N LEU A 204 37.86 13.92 -10.45
CA LEU A 204 39.09 13.88 -9.64
C LEU A 204 40.31 13.48 -10.47
N GLN A 205 40.18 12.49 -11.35
CA GLN A 205 41.25 12.10 -12.26
C GLN A 205 41.60 13.22 -13.25
N THR A 206 40.59 13.90 -13.79
CA THR A 206 40.80 15.06 -14.68
C THR A 206 41.52 16.20 -13.94
N ALA A 207 41.17 16.46 -12.68
CA ALA A 207 41.87 17.44 -11.85
C ALA A 207 43.32 17.03 -11.55
N GLN A 208 43.58 15.75 -11.27
CA GLN A 208 44.93 15.22 -11.10
C GLN A 208 45.79 15.37 -12.37
N LEU A 209 45.21 15.06 -13.54
CA LEU A 209 45.89 15.28 -14.82
C LEU A 209 46.20 16.76 -15.06
N GLY A 210 45.27 17.66 -14.69
CA GLY A 210 45.50 19.10 -14.77
C GLY A 210 46.67 19.57 -13.88
N TRP A 211 46.75 19.04 -12.66
CA TRP A 211 47.85 19.33 -11.74
C TRP A 211 49.20 18.81 -12.27
N LEU A 212 49.25 17.55 -12.72
CA LEU A 212 50.46 16.96 -13.31
C LEU A 212 50.93 17.73 -14.54
N ASN A 213 50.00 18.15 -15.39
CA ASN A 213 50.34 18.96 -16.57
C ASN A 213 50.93 20.32 -16.17
N HIS A 214 50.40 20.97 -15.13
CA HIS A 214 50.96 22.22 -14.62
C HIS A 214 52.37 22.03 -14.08
N GLU A 215 52.61 20.97 -13.29
CA GLU A 215 53.92 20.64 -12.74
C GLU A 215 54.94 20.38 -13.86
N LEU A 216 54.57 19.60 -14.87
CA LEU A 216 55.44 19.31 -16.03
C LEU A 216 55.77 20.57 -16.83
N VAL A 217 54.80 21.47 -17.05
CA VAL A 217 55.03 22.76 -17.72
C VAL A 217 55.98 23.63 -16.91
N GLN A 218 55.80 23.69 -15.59
CA GLN A 218 56.67 24.46 -14.70
C GLN A 218 58.10 23.91 -14.68
N GLU A 219 58.25 22.58 -14.58
CA GLU A 219 59.55 21.92 -14.60
C GLU A 219 60.26 22.15 -15.93
N ASN A 220 59.56 21.98 -17.06
CA ASN A 220 60.10 22.23 -18.40
C ASN A 220 60.58 23.69 -18.56
N ALA A 221 59.75 24.66 -18.17
CA ALA A 221 60.14 26.07 -18.21
C ALA A 221 61.40 26.35 -17.35
N SER A 222 61.51 25.71 -16.17
CA SER A 222 62.71 25.82 -15.33
C SER A 222 63.94 25.18 -15.96
N GLY A 223 63.78 24.05 -16.66
CA GLY A 223 64.83 23.33 -17.36
C GLY A 223 65.36 24.13 -18.54
N ILE A 224 64.47 24.70 -19.35
CA ILE A 224 64.83 25.59 -20.46
C ILE A 224 65.62 26.79 -19.94
N ARG A 225 65.17 27.45 -18.87
CA ARG A 225 65.90 28.58 -18.29
C ARG A 225 67.32 28.20 -17.84
N ARG A 226 67.46 27.08 -17.12
CA ARG A 226 68.77 26.57 -16.69
C ARG A 226 69.68 26.25 -17.87
N MET A 227 69.15 25.61 -18.92
CA MET A 227 69.90 25.31 -20.14
C MET A 227 70.33 26.59 -20.87
N THR A 228 69.44 27.58 -20.98
CA THR A 228 69.76 28.88 -21.58
C THR A 228 70.87 29.59 -20.78
N THR A 229 70.79 29.62 -19.45
CA THR A 229 71.85 30.19 -18.60
C THR A 229 73.16 29.45 -18.78
N ALA A 230 73.16 28.11 -18.75
CA ALA A 230 74.37 27.31 -18.97
C ALA A 230 74.96 27.56 -20.37
N SER A 231 74.12 27.71 -21.40
CA SER A 231 74.56 28.06 -22.75
C SER A 231 75.18 29.46 -22.81
N GLN A 232 74.62 30.44 -22.10
CA GLN A 232 75.19 31.79 -22.01
C GLN A 232 76.55 31.78 -21.30
N GLU A 233 76.66 31.05 -20.19
CA GLU A 233 77.92 30.86 -19.46
C GLU A 233 78.97 30.17 -20.33
N LEU A 234 78.59 29.13 -21.08
CA LEU A 234 79.49 28.45 -22.02
C LEU A 234 79.97 29.41 -23.12
N THR A 235 79.08 30.18 -23.74
CA THR A 235 79.46 31.19 -24.73
C THR A 235 80.41 32.24 -24.15
N ALA A 236 80.14 32.73 -22.93
CA ALA A 236 81.01 33.68 -22.25
C ALA A 236 82.39 33.07 -21.93
N SER A 237 82.43 31.79 -21.52
CA SER A 237 83.68 31.07 -21.28
C SER A 237 84.48 30.85 -22.57
N SER A 238 83.78 30.56 -23.69
CA SER A 238 84.38 30.41 -25.01
C SER A 238 84.98 31.73 -25.51
N ALA A 239 84.25 32.85 -25.36
CA ALA A 239 84.75 34.17 -25.72
C ALA A 239 85.97 34.57 -24.87
N LYS A 240 85.96 34.24 -23.57
CA LYS A 240 87.12 34.45 -22.70
C LYS A 240 88.33 33.62 -23.15
N LEU A 241 88.11 32.36 -23.53
CA LEU A 241 89.18 31.49 -24.04
C LEU A 241 89.77 32.05 -25.35
N GLU A 242 88.92 32.47 -26.29
CA GLU A 242 89.35 33.10 -27.55
C GLU A 242 90.22 34.34 -27.29
N GLU A 243 89.80 35.21 -26.37
CA GLU A 243 90.57 36.38 -25.98
C GLU A 243 91.91 36.02 -25.34
N THR A 244 91.96 34.98 -24.49
CA THR A 244 93.24 34.51 -23.93
C THR A 244 94.18 33.96 -25.00
N ILE A 245 93.65 33.25 -26.01
CA ILE A 245 94.45 32.75 -27.14
C ILE A 245 94.99 33.92 -27.96
N ARG A 246 94.15 34.93 -28.22
CA ARG A 246 94.55 36.16 -28.94
C ARG A 246 95.68 36.88 -28.20
N GLN A 247 95.54 37.08 -26.90
CA GLN A 247 96.56 37.71 -26.06
C GLN A 247 97.88 36.93 -26.05
N LEU A 248 97.81 35.59 -25.93
CA LEU A 248 99.00 34.74 -26.02
C LEU A 248 99.67 34.87 -27.40
N SER A 249 98.90 34.80 -28.49
CA SER A 249 99.42 34.96 -29.85
C SER A 249 100.11 36.31 -30.07
N GLU A 250 99.47 37.40 -29.61
CA GLU A 250 100.02 38.76 -29.71
C GLU A 250 101.30 38.92 -28.87
N GLY A 251 101.31 38.35 -27.67
CA GLY A 251 102.49 38.30 -26.80
C GLY A 251 103.67 37.55 -27.44
N LEU A 252 103.43 36.35 -28.00
CA LEU A 252 104.45 35.58 -28.71
C LEU A 252 104.99 36.34 -29.93
N ALA A 253 104.11 36.96 -30.73
CA ALA A 253 104.53 37.76 -31.88
C ALA A 253 105.41 38.95 -31.46
N GLY A 254 105.05 39.62 -30.35
CA GLY A 254 105.86 40.69 -29.75
C GLY A 254 107.24 40.20 -29.30
N GLN A 255 107.30 39.05 -28.60
CA GLN A 255 108.56 38.44 -28.19
C GLN A 255 109.47 38.09 -29.36
N LEU A 256 108.91 37.52 -30.44
CA LEU A 256 109.66 37.22 -31.66
C LEU A 256 110.20 38.48 -32.34
N LYS A 257 109.39 39.55 -32.38
CA LYS A 257 109.83 40.84 -32.94
C LYS A 257 110.95 41.47 -32.12
N ASP A 258 110.89 41.41 -30.79
CA ASP A 258 111.98 41.88 -29.92
C ASP A 258 113.26 41.05 -30.15
N LEU A 259 113.12 39.72 -30.24
CA LEU A 259 114.25 38.82 -30.53
C LEU A 259 114.88 39.15 -31.89
N ALA A 260 114.08 39.38 -32.92
CA ALA A 260 114.56 39.78 -34.24
C ALA A 260 115.29 41.13 -34.19
N ALA A 261 114.74 42.14 -33.51
CA ALA A 261 115.38 43.44 -33.34
C ALA A 261 116.72 43.34 -32.58
N ARG A 262 116.80 42.47 -31.56
CA ARG A 262 118.05 42.17 -30.85
C ARG A 262 119.07 41.50 -31.76
N LEU A 263 118.64 40.54 -32.58
CA LEU A 263 119.51 39.88 -33.55
C LEU A 263 120.06 40.88 -34.58
N ASP A 264 119.21 41.75 -35.15
CA ASP A 264 119.63 42.82 -36.07
C ASP A 264 120.62 43.79 -35.40
N ALA A 265 120.35 44.19 -34.15
CA ALA A 265 121.25 45.05 -33.39
C ALA A 265 122.63 44.39 -33.16
N ILE A 266 122.66 43.08 -32.87
CA ILE A 266 123.91 42.31 -32.75
C ILE A 266 124.61 42.22 -34.10
N GLN A 267 123.89 41.95 -35.18
CA GLN A 267 124.44 41.85 -36.53
C GLN A 267 125.06 43.18 -36.99
N ASN A 268 124.38 44.31 -36.77
CA ASN A 268 124.91 45.64 -37.05
C ASN A 268 126.16 45.95 -36.23
N LYS A 269 126.21 45.55 -34.95
CA LYS A 269 127.43 45.68 -34.13
C LYS A 269 128.59 44.86 -34.69
N ILE A 270 128.34 43.65 -35.18
CA ILE A 270 129.37 42.80 -35.81
C ILE A 270 129.88 43.42 -37.11
N GLN A 271 129.00 43.99 -37.94
CA GLN A 271 129.42 44.65 -39.19
C GLN A 271 130.31 45.88 -38.94
N ASN A 272 130.04 46.65 -37.90
CA ASN A 272 130.86 47.83 -37.53
C ASN A 272 132.24 47.47 -36.93
N LEU A 273 132.52 46.20 -36.65
CA LEU A 273 133.81 45.71 -36.14
C LEU A 273 134.74 45.19 -37.27
N LYS A 274 134.26 45.17 -38.52
CA LYS A 274 135.05 44.91 -39.72
C LYS A 274 135.51 46.22 -40.35
#